data_AF-A0A6M0K3Q7-F1
#
_entry.id   AF-A0A6M0K3Q7-F1
#
_cell.length_a   1.000
_cell.length_b   1.000
_cell.length_c   1.000
_cell.angle_alpha   90.00
_cell.angle_beta   90.00
_cell.angle_gamma   90.00
#
_symmetry.space_group_name_H-M   'P 1'
#
loop_
_entity.id
_entity.type
_entity.pdbx_description
1 polymer ?
#
loop_
_entity_poly.entity_id
_entity_poly.type
_entity_poly.pdbx_seq_one_letter_code
_entity_poly.pdbx_strand_id
1 'polypeptide(L)'
;MARCFISFLGVNDYVRCNYLLNEARVDGVRFVQSALLKLVAADFTAEDSVLIGCTAKARATNLESLIDELADAGWAGPKPAVVDLPEATSERELWEIFQILMDRVRIGDE
;
A
#
# COMPACT_ATOMS: atom_id res chain seq x y z
N MET A 1 -17.51 -2.72 9.71
CA MET A 1 -16.44 -3.75 9.83
C MET A 1 -15.13 -3.04 9.56
N ALA A 2 -14.03 -3.50 10.16
CA ALA A 2 -12.72 -2.96 9.82
C ALA A 2 -12.35 -3.39 8.40
N ARG A 3 -11.60 -2.56 7.67
CA ARG A 3 -11.12 -2.84 6.31
C ARG A 3 -9.61 -2.95 6.32
N CYS A 4 -9.08 -3.78 5.43
CA CYS A 4 -7.64 -3.98 5.30
C CYS A 4 -7.19 -3.69 3.87
N PHE A 5 -6.51 -2.55 3.68
CA PHE A 5 -5.86 -2.25 2.41
C PHE A 5 -4.49 -2.90 2.37
N ILE A 6 -4.27 -3.83 1.43
CA ILE A 6 -2.98 -4.48 1.22
C ILE A 6 -2.41 -4.06 -0.14
N SER A 7 -1.17 -3.59 -0.14
CA SER A 7 -0.44 -3.29 -1.38
C SER A 7 1.04 -3.63 -1.26
N PHE A 8 1.71 -3.77 -2.39
CA PHE A 8 3.15 -4.07 -2.47
C PHE A 8 3.87 -2.91 -3.13
N LEU A 9 4.98 -2.47 -2.53
CA LEU A 9 5.83 -1.43 -3.08
C LEU A 9 6.92 -2.08 -3.94
N GLY A 10 7.00 -1.68 -5.20
CA GLY A 10 8.05 -2.12 -6.11
C GLY A 10 9.26 -1.17 -6.13
N VAL A 11 10.21 -1.49 -7.00
CA VAL A 11 11.52 -0.83 -7.11
C VAL A 11 11.69 -0.02 -8.40
N ASN A 12 10.69 -0.04 -9.28
CA ASN A 12 10.78 0.66 -10.55
C ASN A 12 10.74 2.17 -10.34
N ASP A 13 11.30 2.91 -11.30
CA ASP A 13 11.14 4.36 -11.32
C ASP A 13 9.76 4.71 -11.87
N TYR A 14 8.80 4.85 -10.95
CA TYR A 14 7.43 5.19 -11.30
C TYR A 14 7.36 6.61 -11.87
N VAL A 15 6.63 6.75 -12.97
CA VAL A 15 6.26 8.05 -13.55
C VAL A 15 4.91 8.51 -13.01
N ARG A 16 4.65 9.82 -13.03
CA ARG A 16 3.35 10.37 -12.62
C ARG A 16 2.26 9.98 -13.61
N CYS A 17 1.14 9.52 -13.07
CA CYS A 17 -0.01 9.04 -13.81
C CYS A 17 -1.32 9.60 -13.25
N ASN A 18 -2.36 9.54 -14.08
CA ASN A 18 -3.74 9.80 -13.65
C ASN A 18 -4.45 8.46 -13.57
N TYR A 19 -5.08 8.19 -12.43
CA TYR A 19 -5.78 6.94 -12.16
C TYR A 19 -7.29 7.20 -12.19
N LEU A 20 -8.02 6.32 -12.87
CA LEU A 20 -9.47 6.39 -13.00
C LEU A 20 -10.07 5.07 -12.49
N LEU A 21 -11.02 5.17 -11.57
CA LEU A 21 -11.84 4.06 -11.11
C LEU A 21 -13.31 4.48 -11.18
N ASN A 22 -14.07 3.84 -12.06
CA ASN A 22 -15.41 4.28 -12.44
C ASN A 22 -15.41 5.74 -12.90
N GLU A 23 -16.15 6.63 -12.23
CA GLU A 23 -16.20 8.07 -12.50
C GLU A 23 -15.21 8.88 -11.62
N ALA A 24 -14.59 8.24 -10.64
CA ALA A 24 -13.67 8.90 -9.71
C ALA A 24 -12.22 8.88 -10.26
N ARG A 25 -11.54 10.02 -10.12
CA ARG A 25 -10.21 10.24 -10.71
C ARG A 25 -9.23 10.85 -9.72
N VAL A 26 -7.99 10.39 -9.77
CA VAL A 26 -6.84 11.00 -9.06
C VAL A 26 -5.78 11.36 -10.08
N ASP A 27 -5.36 12.62 -10.10
CA ASP A 27 -4.41 13.16 -11.06
C ASP A 27 -3.00 13.31 -10.49
N GLY A 28 -1.99 13.09 -11.33
CA GLY A 28 -0.62 13.51 -11.11
C GLY A 28 0.14 12.80 -9.99
N VAL A 29 -0.29 11.62 -9.56
CA VAL A 29 0.38 10.84 -8.51
C VAL A 29 1.37 9.84 -9.11
N ARG A 30 2.49 9.62 -8.41
CA ARG A 30 3.54 8.69 -8.82
C ARG A 30 3.19 7.25 -8.42
N PHE A 31 2.60 7.07 -7.24
CA PHE A 31 2.32 5.75 -6.70
C PHE A 31 0.84 5.40 -6.81
N VAL A 32 0.54 4.20 -7.30
CA VAL A 32 -0.84 3.70 -7.37
C VAL A 32 -1.47 3.58 -5.98
N GLN A 33 -0.65 3.34 -4.95
CA GLN A 33 -1.06 3.32 -3.55
C GLN A 33 -1.72 4.65 -3.15
N SER A 34 -1.12 5.78 -3.54
CA SER A 34 -1.68 7.12 -3.29
C SER A 34 -3.02 7.31 -3.97
N ALA A 35 -3.17 6.83 -5.22
CA ALA A 35 -4.44 6.89 -5.94
C ALA A 35 -5.51 6.03 -5.28
N LEU A 36 -5.21 4.76 -5.00
CA LEU A 36 -6.19 3.82 -4.45
C LEU A 36 -6.63 4.23 -3.04
N LEU A 37 -5.72 4.67 -2.18
CA LEU A 37 -6.11 5.15 -0.85
C LEU A 37 -7.11 6.30 -0.92
N LYS A 38 -6.98 7.20 -1.90
CA LYS A 38 -7.97 8.26 -2.15
C LYS A 38 -9.27 7.76 -2.79
N LEU A 39 -9.20 6.76 -3.66
CA LEU A 39 -10.36 6.30 -4.44
C LEU A 39 -11.24 5.32 -3.66
N VAL A 40 -10.65 4.46 -2.84
CA VAL A 40 -11.37 3.36 -2.17
C VAL A 40 -11.29 3.39 -0.65
N ALA A 41 -10.39 4.19 -0.07
CA ALA A 41 -10.12 4.22 1.37
C ALA A 41 -10.21 5.63 1.98
N ALA A 42 -10.83 6.59 1.29
CA ALA A 42 -10.88 7.99 1.74
C ALA A 42 -11.60 8.17 3.09
N ASP A 43 -12.49 7.23 3.44
CA ASP A 43 -13.26 7.19 4.68
C ASP A 43 -12.67 6.21 5.70
N PHE A 44 -11.41 5.78 5.53
CA PHE A 44 -10.74 4.94 6.53
C PHE A 44 -10.62 5.66 7.87
N THR A 45 -10.88 4.90 8.92
CA THR A 45 -10.84 5.32 10.32
C THR A 45 -9.66 4.67 11.04
N ALA A 46 -9.49 4.96 12.33
CA ALA A 46 -8.44 4.35 13.14
C ALA A 46 -8.60 2.83 13.33
N GLU A 47 -9.79 2.27 13.05
CA GLU A 47 -10.05 0.83 13.13
C GLU A 47 -9.60 0.09 11.85
N ASP A 48 -9.48 0.81 10.74
CA ASP A 48 -9.04 0.27 9.45
C ASP A 48 -7.51 0.17 9.40
N SER A 49 -6.97 -0.63 8.47
CA SER A 49 -5.53 -0.86 8.34
C SER A 49 -5.03 -0.72 6.92
N VAL A 50 -3.78 -0.24 6.79
CA VAL A 50 -3.07 -0.07 5.52
C VAL A 50 -1.74 -0.79 5.63
N LEU A 51 -1.58 -1.90 4.91
CA LEU A 51 -0.39 -2.73 4.88
C LEU A 51 0.37 -2.52 3.57
N ILE A 52 1.62 -2.06 3.67
CA ILE A 52 2.51 -1.89 2.52
C ILE A 52 3.63 -2.93 2.61
N GLY A 53 3.47 -4.02 1.86
CA GLY A 53 4.50 -5.03 1.66
C GLY A 53 5.70 -4.44 0.94
N CYS A 54 6.89 -4.59 1.52
CA CYS A 54 8.08 -3.89 1.07
C CYS A 54 9.31 -4.78 1.21
N THR A 55 10.02 -5.03 0.11
CA THR A 55 11.34 -5.66 0.19
C THR A 55 12.39 -4.64 0.64
N ALA A 56 13.58 -5.12 1.04
CA ALA A 56 14.69 -4.24 1.41
C ALA A 56 15.07 -3.28 0.28
N LYS A 57 15.01 -3.74 -0.98
CA LYS A 57 15.28 -2.90 -2.15
C LYS A 57 14.20 -1.85 -2.38
N ALA A 58 12.92 -2.21 -2.26
CA ALA A 58 11.81 -1.27 -2.39
C ALA A 58 11.85 -0.19 -1.31
N ARG A 59 12.22 -0.59 -0.09
CA ARG A 59 12.38 0.32 1.06
C ARG A 59 13.42 1.40 0.77
N ALA A 60 14.58 1.00 0.26
CA ALA A 60 15.67 1.92 -0.05
C ALA A 60 15.39 2.82 -1.27
N THR A 61 14.49 2.42 -2.17
CA THR A 61 14.27 3.11 -3.44
C THR A 61 13.06 4.04 -3.42
N ASN A 62 11.93 3.58 -2.89
CA ASN A 62 10.63 4.22 -3.13
C ASN A 62 9.83 4.53 -1.85
N LEU A 63 10.19 3.96 -0.69
CA LEU A 63 9.34 4.09 0.50
C LEU A 63 9.22 5.51 1.01
N GLU A 64 10.35 6.23 1.14
CA GLU A 64 10.34 7.63 1.58
C GLU A 64 9.48 8.49 0.65
N SER A 65 9.68 8.38 -0.67
CA SER A 65 8.88 9.10 -1.65
C SER A 65 7.38 8.76 -1.62
N LEU A 66 7.01 7.50 -1.32
CA LEU A 66 5.60 7.13 -1.15
C LEU A 66 5.01 7.81 0.09
N ILE A 67 5.73 7.80 1.22
CA ILE A 67 5.26 8.43 2.45
C ILE A 67 5.12 9.95 2.27
N ASP A 68 6.09 10.59 1.62
CA ASP A 68 6.04 12.01 1.30
C ASP A 68 4.85 12.32 0.37
N GLU A 69 4.63 11.53 -0.68
CA GLU A 69 3.50 11.73 -1.58
C GLU A 69 2.15 11.59 -0.86
N LEU A 70 2.03 10.65 0.08
CA LEU A 70 0.81 10.50 0.89
C LEU A 70 0.61 11.69 1.84
N ALA A 71 1.68 12.23 2.42
CA ALA A 71 1.62 13.41 3.27
C ALA A 71 1.23 14.65 2.47
N ASP A 72 1.87 14.90 1.33
CA ASP A 72 1.56 15.99 0.39
C ASP A 72 0.13 15.89 -0.14
N ALA A 73 -0.35 14.66 -0.33
CA ALA A 73 -1.71 14.36 -0.74
C ALA A 73 -2.78 14.61 0.35
N GLY A 74 -2.39 14.90 1.59
CA GLY A 74 -3.30 15.11 2.71
C GLY A 74 -3.96 13.84 3.23
N TRP A 75 -3.29 12.68 3.14
CA TRP A 75 -3.82 11.43 3.68
C TRP A 75 -4.06 11.55 5.19
N ALA A 76 -5.33 11.46 5.60
CA ALA A 76 -5.76 11.59 6.99
C ALA A 76 -6.14 10.25 7.66
N GLY A 77 -6.09 9.15 6.90
CA GLY A 77 -6.37 7.82 7.42
C GLY A 77 -5.24 7.23 8.26
N PRO A 78 -5.31 5.94 8.61
CA PRO A 78 -4.29 5.27 9.41
C PRO A 78 -2.93 5.34 8.72
N LYS A 79 -1.87 5.48 9.53
CA LYS A 79 -0.49 5.47 9.03
C LYS A 79 -0.20 4.11 8.37
N PRO A 80 0.34 4.07 7.14
CA PRO A 80 0.74 2.82 6.51
C PRO A 80 1.71 2.02 7.38
N ALA A 81 1.36 0.76 7.67
CA ALA A 81 2.23 -0.20 8.31
C ALA A 81 3.10 -0.86 7.23
N VAL A 82 4.40 -0.59 7.28
CA VAL A 82 5.36 -1.19 6.34
C VAL A 82 5.68 -2.61 6.81
N VAL A 83 5.44 -3.58 5.94
CA VAL A 83 5.64 -5.00 6.22
C VAL A 83 6.86 -5.46 5.44
N ASP A 84 7.93 -5.86 6.14
CA ASP A 84 9.12 -6.40 5.49
C ASP A 84 8.80 -7.76 4.84
N LEU A 85 9.13 -7.89 3.56
CA LEU A 85 8.90 -9.10 2.77
C LEU A 85 10.19 -9.57 2.08
N PRO A 86 10.37 -10.89 1.88
CA PRO A 86 11.42 -11.41 1.02
C PRO A 86 11.17 -11.07 -0.46
N GLU A 87 12.16 -11.33 -1.32
CA GLU A 87 12.13 -10.98 -2.76
C GLU A 87 11.25 -11.91 -3.61
N ALA A 88 10.56 -12.88 -3.00
CA ALA A 88 9.65 -13.82 -3.68
C ALA A 88 10.33 -14.67 -4.78
N THR A 89 11.60 -15.04 -4.58
CA THR A 89 12.42 -15.76 -5.58
C THR A 89 12.24 -17.27 -5.57
N SER A 90 11.49 -17.80 -4.59
CA SER A 90 11.19 -19.21 -4.46
C SER A 90 9.78 -19.43 -3.93
N GLU A 91 9.23 -20.64 -4.13
CA GLU A 91 7.91 -21.02 -3.57
C GLU A 91 7.87 -20.88 -2.04
N ARG A 92 8.97 -21.23 -1.37
CA ARG A 92 9.11 -21.05 0.08
C ARG A 92 8.94 -19.58 0.48
N GLU A 93 9.58 -18.66 -0.24
CA GLU A 93 9.44 -17.22 0.02
C GLU A 93 8.03 -16.71 -0.30
N LEU A 94 7.36 -17.26 -1.32
CA LEU A 94 5.96 -16.95 -1.61
C LEU A 94 5.04 -17.36 -0.44
N TRP A 95 5.24 -18.57 0.10
CA TRP A 95 4.51 -19.02 1.29
C TRP A 95 4.82 -18.18 2.53
N GLU A 96 6.07 -17.75 2.70
CA GLU A 96 6.47 -16.85 3.78
C GLU A 96 5.77 -15.50 3.66
N ILE A 97 5.71 -14.90 2.47
CA ILE A 97 4.97 -13.65 2.22
C ILE A 97 3.49 -13.84 2.59
N PHE A 98 2.89 -14.94 2.14
CA PHE A 98 1.48 -15.24 2.45
C PHE A 98 1.24 -15.31 3.96
N GLN A 99 2.07 -16.04 4.71
CA GLN A 99 1.97 -16.13 6.17
C GLN A 99 2.13 -14.76 6.84
N ILE A 100 3.15 -14.00 6.46
CA ILE A 100 3.41 -12.66 7.00
C ILE A 100 2.19 -11.75 6.83
N LEU A 101 1.54 -11.78 5.67
CA LEU A 101 0.37 -10.95 5.41
C LEU A 101 -0.86 -11.46 6.17
N MET A 102 -1.13 -12.75 6.13
CA MET A 102 -2.31 -13.33 6.78
C MET A 102 -2.30 -13.18 8.30
N ASP A 103 -1.12 -13.22 8.94
CA ASP A 103 -0.97 -12.96 10.37
C ASP A 103 -1.38 -11.54 10.79
N ARG A 104 -1.52 -10.62 9.83
CA ARG A 104 -1.93 -9.22 10.05
C ARG A 104 -3.39 -8.95 9.69
N VAL A 105 -4.03 -9.84 8.94
CA VAL A 105 -5.44 -9.73 8.57
C VAL A 105 -6.31 -10.23 9.72
N ARG A 106 -7.28 -9.43 10.15
CA ARG A 106 -8.17 -9.78 11.24
C ARG A 106 -9.39 -10.53 10.72
N ILE A 107 -9.99 -11.34 11.59
CA ILE A 107 -11.25 -12.02 11.26
C ILE A 107 -12.33 -10.96 11.01
N GLY A 108 -12.92 -10.99 9.82
CA GLY A 108 -13.98 -10.06 9.41
C GLY A 108 -13.48 -8.76 8.79
N ASP A 109 -12.17 -8.64 8.50
CA ASP A 109 -11.69 -7.61 7.58
C ASP A 109 -12.30 -7.85 6.18
N GLU A 110 -12.71 -6.75 5.54
CA GLU A 110 -13.00 -6.69 4.08
C GLU A 110 -11.75 -6.27 3.29
#